data_AF-A0A9N8DJX6-F1
#
_entry.id   AF-A0A9N8DJX6-F1
#
_cell.length_a   1.000
_cell.length_b   1.000
_cell.length_c   1.000
_cell.angle_alpha   90.00
_cell.angle_beta   90.00
_cell.angle_gamma   90.00
#
_symmetry.space_group_name_H-M   'P 1'
#
loop_
_entity.id
_entity.type
_entity.pdbx_description
1 polymer ?
#
loop_
_entity_poly.entity_id
_entity_poly.type
_entity_poly.pdbx_seq_one_letter_code
_entity_poly.pdbx_strand_id
1 'polypeptide(L)'
;MMTWMPCVSSAENAGTIQLTVLLGEFGDTTPLQGANVKCYDQDGSERTPMTSTVTTDMDGVAKLDYTIKHLSFYKKGKWDSGFFEESRNPDIICKVSSPAGAATPIISMFTDTQWDRKQEALVDLGTIVVAPDRIKRGDVGDANGCGPAFFPATLNRLAEEKTGMGVGCSNHDYCYGNCKGETQKSCDDEARRIWRSECERKLNGETTKTICKEGLAEAMYMAVTSSAGTKAFKADQEKFCGGDDDEYDDDDCENECCRSLTYL
;
A
#
# COMPACT_ATOMS: atom_id res chain seq x y z
N MET A 1 25.35 3.15 54.60
CA MET A 1 25.06 3.57 53.21
C MET A 1 23.86 2.78 52.74
N MET A 2 22.73 3.46 52.54
CA MET A 2 21.46 2.84 52.15
C MET A 2 21.37 2.92 50.62
N THR A 3 21.58 1.79 49.95
CA THR A 3 21.52 1.69 48.50
C THR A 3 20.06 1.70 48.08
N TRP A 4 19.59 2.82 47.54
CA TRP A 4 18.29 2.91 46.87
C TRP A 4 18.35 2.07 45.59
N MET A 5 17.66 0.93 45.58
CA MET A 5 17.34 0.24 44.33
C MET A 5 16.18 0.97 43.66
N PRO A 6 16.34 1.56 42.47
CA PRO A 6 15.20 2.06 41.72
C PRO A 6 14.30 0.87 41.36
N CYS A 7 13.03 0.93 41.74
CA CYS A 7 12.02 0.07 41.16
C CYS A 7 12.03 0.28 39.64
N VAL A 8 12.56 -0.69 38.91
CA VAL A 8 12.34 -0.81 37.48
C VAL A 8 10.87 -1.15 37.33
N SER A 9 10.03 -0.14 37.10
CA SER A 9 8.66 -0.36 36.66
C SER A 9 8.75 -1.10 35.33
N SER A 10 8.49 -2.41 35.33
CA SER A 10 8.25 -3.13 34.09
C SER A 10 7.09 -2.42 33.40
N ALA A 11 7.31 -1.90 32.20
CA ALA A 11 6.19 -1.50 31.37
C ALA A 11 5.30 -2.74 31.22
N GLU A 12 4.09 -2.69 31.78
CA GLU A 12 3.11 -3.76 31.61
C GLU A 12 2.68 -3.72 30.15
N ASN A 13 3.16 -4.69 29.37
CA ASN A 13 2.66 -4.92 28.02
C ASN A 13 1.16 -5.24 28.13
N ALA A 14 0.33 -4.46 27.45
CA ALA A 14 -1.11 -4.69 27.40
C ALA A 14 -1.40 -5.89 26.51
N GLY A 15 -0.93 -5.83 25.27
CA GLY A 15 -1.19 -6.84 24.27
C GLY A 15 -0.23 -6.74 23.10
N THR A 16 -0.40 -7.67 22.17
CA THR A 16 0.44 -7.81 20.98
C THR A 16 -0.43 -7.69 19.74
N ILE A 17 0.05 -6.97 18.74
CA ILE A 17 -0.53 -6.89 17.40
C ILE A 17 0.34 -7.74 16.47
N GLN A 18 -0.27 -8.58 15.66
CA GLN A 18 0.38 -9.34 14.61
C GLN A 18 -0.16 -8.90 13.24
N LEU A 19 0.75 -8.70 12.28
CA LEU A 19 0.43 -8.37 10.90
C LEU A 19 1.39 -9.09 9.96
N THR A 20 0.87 -9.75 8.93
CA THR A 20 1.65 -10.32 7.84
C THR A 20 1.64 -9.35 6.66
N VAL A 21 2.81 -9.00 6.14
CA VAL A 21 2.97 -8.08 5.01
C VAL A 21 3.52 -8.86 3.83
N LEU A 22 2.79 -8.83 2.73
CA LEU A 22 3.21 -9.39 1.44
C LEU A 22 3.43 -8.26 0.42
N LEU A 23 4.45 -8.38 -0.41
CA LEU A 23 4.60 -7.58 -1.62
C LEU A 23 3.83 -8.25 -2.76
N GLY A 24 2.91 -7.52 -3.37
CA GLY A 24 2.22 -7.95 -4.60
C GLY A 24 2.88 -7.33 -5.83
N GLU A 25 3.39 -8.15 -6.75
CA GLU A 25 4.01 -7.70 -8.00
C GLU A 25 3.93 -8.82 -9.06
N PHE A 26 3.72 -8.48 -10.33
CA PHE A 26 3.64 -9.46 -11.44
C PHE A 26 2.57 -10.53 -11.26
N GLY A 27 1.50 -10.23 -10.51
CA GLY A 27 0.44 -11.19 -10.18
C GLY A 27 0.79 -12.17 -9.05
N ASP A 28 2.02 -12.14 -8.54
CA ASP A 28 2.47 -12.95 -7.41
C ASP A 28 2.41 -12.16 -6.10
N THR A 29 2.40 -12.89 -4.98
CA THR A 29 2.57 -12.32 -3.63
C THR A 29 3.68 -13.01 -2.89
N THR A 30 4.62 -12.23 -2.35
CA THR A 30 5.78 -12.76 -1.60
C THR A 30 5.88 -12.10 -0.23
N PRO A 31 6.33 -12.81 0.82
CA PRO A 31 6.60 -12.18 2.11
C PRO A 31 7.56 -11.01 2.01
N LEU A 32 7.18 -9.86 2.57
CA LEU A 32 8.00 -8.66 2.51
C LEU A 32 8.81 -8.50 3.80
N GLN A 33 10.08 -8.90 3.76
CA GLN A 33 11.02 -8.71 4.86
C GLN A 33 11.48 -7.25 4.98
N GLY A 34 11.65 -6.77 6.22
CA GLY A 34 12.25 -5.47 6.50
C GLY A 34 11.32 -4.26 6.29
N ALA A 35 10.03 -4.47 6.03
CA ALA A 35 9.04 -3.39 5.97
C ALA A 35 8.82 -2.80 7.37
N ASN A 36 8.75 -1.47 7.45
CA ASN A 36 8.41 -0.77 8.68
C ASN A 36 6.92 -0.84 8.95
N VAL A 37 6.54 -1.38 10.10
CA VAL A 37 5.16 -1.41 10.59
C VAL A 37 5.05 -0.53 11.83
N LYS A 38 4.04 0.33 11.85
CA LYS A 38 3.69 1.15 13.02
C LYS A 38 2.19 1.23 13.15
N CYS A 39 1.67 0.96 14.35
CA CYS A 39 0.24 0.99 14.61
C CYS A 39 -0.16 2.27 15.34
N TYR A 40 -1.45 2.60 15.28
CA TYR A 40 -2.07 3.82 15.80
C TYR A 40 -3.47 3.52 16.32
N ASP A 41 -3.90 4.31 17.31
CA ASP A 41 -5.24 4.30 17.88
C ASP A 41 -6.04 5.33 17.09
N GLN A 42 -7.12 4.88 16.48
CA GLN A 42 -7.93 5.66 15.55
C GLN A 42 -9.11 6.30 16.28
N ASP A 43 -8.83 7.29 17.11
CA ASP A 43 -9.85 8.08 17.80
C ASP A 43 -10.37 9.21 16.88
N GLY A 44 -11.45 8.94 16.14
CA GLY A 44 -12.06 9.92 15.25
C GLY A 44 -11.15 10.32 14.08
N SER A 45 -10.60 11.53 14.09
CA SER A 45 -9.63 12.02 13.08
C SER A 45 -8.18 11.93 13.52
N GLU A 46 -7.93 11.67 14.80
CA GLU A 46 -6.58 11.63 15.35
C GLU A 46 -6.02 10.22 15.25
N ARG A 47 -4.71 10.14 15.00
CA ARG A 47 -3.96 8.87 15.01
C ARG A 47 -2.90 8.97 16.07
N THR A 48 -3.21 8.42 17.23
CA THR A 48 -2.27 8.46 18.35
C THR A 48 -1.27 7.31 18.17
N PRO A 49 0.04 7.59 18.06
CA PRO A 49 1.05 6.56 17.81
C PRO A 49 0.98 5.46 18.84
N MET A 50 0.75 4.22 18.37
CA MET A 50 0.49 3.11 19.28
C MET A 50 1.74 2.37 19.77
N THR A 51 2.60 2.15 18.81
CA THR A 51 3.73 1.25 18.98
C THR A 51 4.98 2.03 18.61
N SER A 52 6.13 1.50 19.03
CA SER A 52 7.34 1.76 18.25
C SER A 52 7.17 1.23 16.83
N THR A 53 7.98 1.74 15.91
CA THR A 53 8.11 1.11 14.59
C THR A 53 8.87 -0.21 14.77
N VAL A 54 8.35 -1.29 14.21
CA VAL A 54 9.08 -2.56 14.07
C VAL A 54 9.29 -2.88 12.60
N THR A 55 10.19 -3.81 12.31
CA THR A 55 10.40 -4.33 10.96
C THR A 55 9.85 -5.74 10.84
N THR A 56 9.25 -6.07 9.70
CA THR A 56 8.84 -7.44 9.39
C THR A 56 10.03 -8.39 9.31
N ASP A 57 9.81 -9.62 9.79
CA ASP A 57 10.79 -10.69 9.69
C ASP A 57 10.83 -11.33 8.29
N MET A 58 11.56 -12.44 8.18
CA MET A 58 11.75 -13.19 6.94
C MET A 58 10.46 -13.83 6.38
N ASP A 59 9.45 -14.05 7.23
CA ASP A 59 8.12 -14.52 6.82
C ASP A 59 7.16 -13.35 6.56
N GLY A 60 7.68 -12.11 6.54
CA GLY A 60 6.89 -10.90 6.36
C GLY A 60 6.04 -10.55 7.57
N VAL A 61 6.30 -11.15 8.74
CA VAL A 61 5.48 -10.96 9.93
C VAL A 61 6.06 -9.86 10.81
N ALA A 62 5.22 -8.94 11.24
CA ALA A 62 5.52 -7.95 12.27
C ALA A 62 4.71 -8.27 13.53
N LYS A 63 5.39 -8.28 14.68
CA LYS A 63 4.78 -8.36 16.01
C LYS A 63 5.10 -7.09 16.79
N LEU A 64 4.05 -6.39 17.24
CA LEU A 64 4.17 -5.11 17.92
C LEU A 64 3.49 -5.20 19.28
N ASP A 65 4.23 -4.97 20.35
CA ASP A 65 3.66 -4.83 21.67
C ASP A 65 3.23 -3.37 21.91
N TYR A 66 2.13 -3.20 22.64
CA TYR A 66 1.69 -1.90 23.10
C TYR A 66 1.37 -1.88 24.59
N THR A 67 1.50 -0.69 25.18
CA THR A 67 1.24 -0.46 26.61
C THR A 67 -0.24 -0.18 26.88
N ILE A 68 -0.67 -0.41 28.11
CA ILE A 68 -2.07 -0.22 28.52
C ILE A 68 -2.48 1.24 28.31
N LYS A 69 -3.70 1.45 27.79
CA LYS A 69 -4.38 2.76 27.74
C LYS A 69 -4.65 3.19 29.18
N HIS A 70 -3.85 4.14 29.68
CA HIS A 70 -3.99 4.66 31.03
C HIS A 70 -4.80 5.96 31.01
N LEU A 71 -5.86 6.01 31.82
CA LEU A 71 -6.60 7.25 32.07
C LEU A 71 -5.65 8.28 32.71
N SER A 72 -5.37 9.38 32.01
CA SER A 72 -4.50 10.45 32.54
C SER A 72 -5.25 11.75 32.74
N PHE A 73 -5.29 12.22 33.99
CA PHE A 73 -5.85 13.52 34.38
C PHE A 73 -5.04 14.73 33.89
N TYR A 74 -3.77 14.53 33.49
CA TYR A 74 -2.82 15.63 33.28
C TYR A 74 -1.99 15.54 31.99
N LYS A 75 -2.12 14.47 31.20
CA LYS A 75 -1.31 14.30 29.97
C LYS A 75 -2.19 14.27 28.73
N LYS A 76 -2.41 15.44 28.13
CA LYS A 76 -2.80 15.51 26.72
C LYS A 76 -1.60 15.09 25.85
N GLY A 77 -1.79 14.11 24.96
CA GLY A 77 -0.85 13.84 23.87
C GLY A 77 -0.04 12.53 23.92
N LYS A 78 -0.38 11.55 24.76
CA LYS A 78 0.16 10.18 24.68
C LYS A 78 -0.88 9.17 25.15
N TRP A 79 -1.54 8.47 24.22
CA TRP A 79 -2.29 7.23 24.48
C TRP A 79 -3.10 7.15 25.78
N ASP A 80 -3.69 8.21 26.30
CA ASP A 80 -4.94 8.79 25.88
C ASP A 80 -5.24 9.92 26.90
N SER A 81 -6.09 10.88 26.53
CA SER A 81 -6.52 11.95 27.43
C SER A 81 -8.02 12.23 27.28
N GLY A 82 -8.84 11.46 27.99
CA GLY A 82 -10.28 11.66 28.14
C GLY A 82 -10.74 11.33 29.56
N PHE A 83 -11.70 12.12 30.07
CA PHE A 83 -12.23 12.04 31.45
C PHE A 83 -13.29 10.94 31.63
N PHE A 84 -13.80 10.37 30.53
CA PHE A 84 -14.88 9.41 30.53
C PHE A 84 -14.36 8.02 30.17
N GLU A 85 -14.87 7.03 30.87
CA GLU A 85 -14.49 5.61 30.83
C GLU A 85 -14.81 4.91 29.49
N GLU A 86 -15.16 5.66 28.44
CA GLU A 86 -16.01 5.17 27.35
C GLU A 86 -15.29 4.41 26.22
N SER A 87 -13.98 4.26 26.25
CA SER A 87 -13.36 3.09 25.63
C SER A 87 -11.95 2.85 26.14
N ARG A 88 -11.76 1.78 26.92
CA ARG A 88 -10.41 1.22 27.13
C ARG A 88 -9.91 0.55 25.85
N ASN A 89 -10.79 0.09 24.98
CA ASN A 89 -10.40 -0.73 23.84
C ASN A 89 -9.89 0.15 22.69
N PRO A 90 -8.66 -0.05 22.19
CA PRO A 90 -8.17 0.71 21.06
C PRO A 90 -8.86 0.34 19.74
N ASP A 91 -8.92 1.35 18.86
CA ASP A 91 -9.29 1.22 17.46
C ASP A 91 -8.02 1.11 16.62
N ILE A 92 -7.60 -0.11 16.32
CA ILE A 92 -6.25 -0.39 15.83
C ILE A 92 -6.18 -0.23 14.30
N ILE A 93 -5.28 0.63 13.85
CA ILE A 93 -4.90 0.76 12.45
C ILE A 93 -3.37 0.75 12.33
N CYS A 94 -2.82 0.00 11.37
CA CYS A 94 -1.37 -0.06 11.15
C CYS A 94 -0.98 0.52 9.80
N LYS A 95 0.12 1.27 9.80
CA LYS A 95 0.80 1.77 8.61
C LYS A 95 1.98 0.86 8.29
N VAL A 96 2.06 0.43 7.04
CA VAL A 96 3.22 -0.25 6.46
C VAL A 96 3.95 0.72 5.54
N SER A 97 5.28 0.74 5.62
CA SER A 97 6.13 1.64 4.80
C SER A 97 7.52 1.04 4.57
N SER A 98 8.24 1.50 3.54
CA SER A 98 9.64 1.11 3.35
C SER A 98 10.56 1.73 4.41
N PRO A 99 11.64 1.03 4.80
CA PRO A 99 12.79 1.69 5.40
C PRO A 99 13.46 2.63 4.39
N ALA A 100 14.18 3.63 4.90
CA ALA A 100 14.95 4.53 4.06
C ALA A 100 16.02 3.73 3.29
N GLY A 101 16.08 3.91 1.97
CA GLY A 101 17.04 3.20 1.12
C GLY A 101 16.68 1.72 0.85
N ALA A 102 15.44 1.30 1.07
CA ALA A 102 14.98 -0.03 0.67
C ALA A 102 15.25 -0.28 -0.82
N ALA A 103 15.74 -1.48 -1.16
CA ALA A 103 15.97 -1.87 -2.55
C ALA A 103 14.69 -1.84 -3.39
N THR A 104 13.56 -2.24 -2.79
CA THR A 104 12.23 -2.12 -3.39
C THR A 104 11.40 -1.15 -2.55
N PRO A 105 11.26 0.12 -2.97
CA PRO A 105 10.37 1.06 -2.30
C PRO A 105 8.92 0.61 -2.48
N ILE A 106 8.11 0.77 -1.43
CA ILE A 106 6.67 0.46 -1.44
C ILE A 106 5.86 1.73 -1.19
N ILE A 107 4.64 1.73 -1.71
CA ILE A 107 3.64 2.74 -1.33
C ILE A 107 3.29 2.51 0.14
N SER A 108 3.26 3.59 0.92
CA SER A 108 2.82 3.49 2.31
C SER A 108 1.34 3.14 2.36
N MET A 109 1.01 2.03 2.99
CA MET A 109 -0.37 1.52 3.04
C MET A 109 -0.87 1.36 4.48
N PHE A 110 -2.18 1.47 4.64
CA PHE A 110 -2.86 1.29 5.92
C PHE A 110 -3.72 0.02 5.90
N THR A 111 -3.75 -0.69 7.04
CA THR A 111 -4.72 -1.76 7.26
C THR A 111 -6.13 -1.20 7.37
N ASP A 112 -7.13 -2.07 7.26
CA ASP A 112 -8.47 -1.73 7.75
C ASP A 112 -8.41 -1.47 9.26
N THR A 113 -9.23 -0.52 9.73
CA THR A 113 -9.34 -0.24 11.17
C THR A 113 -10.06 -1.40 11.86
N GLN A 114 -9.45 -1.96 12.89
CA GLN A 114 -10.07 -2.93 13.80
C GLN A 114 -10.61 -2.19 15.01
N TRP A 115 -11.91 -1.95 15.02
CA TRP A 115 -12.59 -1.18 16.06
C TRP A 115 -12.74 -1.98 17.37
N ASP A 116 -12.71 -1.26 18.50
CA ASP A 116 -13.08 -1.75 19.84
C ASP A 116 -12.34 -3.04 20.25
N ARG A 117 -11.01 -3.07 20.08
CA ARG A 117 -10.21 -4.27 20.38
C ARG A 117 -9.88 -4.37 21.86
N LYS A 118 -10.04 -5.57 22.43
CA LYS A 118 -9.62 -5.86 23.80
C LYS A 118 -8.10 -5.68 23.96
N GLN A 119 -7.69 -4.78 24.86
CA GLN A 119 -6.28 -4.43 25.06
C GLN A 119 -5.37 -5.62 25.40
N GLU A 120 -5.89 -6.58 26.16
CA GLU A 120 -5.11 -7.71 26.68
C GLU A 120 -5.02 -8.89 25.72
N ALA A 121 -5.68 -8.80 24.56
CA ALA A 121 -5.73 -9.87 23.59
C ALA A 121 -4.68 -9.70 22.49
N LEU A 122 -4.22 -10.82 21.94
CA LEU A 122 -3.55 -10.83 20.65
C LEU A 122 -4.52 -10.28 19.60
N VAL A 123 -4.09 -9.24 18.89
CA VAL A 123 -4.81 -8.70 17.74
C VAL A 123 -4.10 -9.15 16.47
N ASP A 124 -4.64 -10.18 15.84
CA ASP A 124 -4.20 -10.59 14.51
C ASP A 124 -4.95 -9.77 13.46
N LEU A 125 -4.21 -8.92 12.73
CA LEU A 125 -4.72 -8.11 11.63
C LEU A 125 -4.72 -8.88 10.31
N GLY A 126 -4.26 -10.13 10.30
CA GLY A 126 -4.16 -10.96 9.11
C GLY A 126 -3.06 -10.49 8.17
N THR A 127 -3.38 -10.50 6.88
CA THR A 127 -2.43 -10.22 5.79
C THR A 127 -2.78 -8.94 5.06
N ILE A 128 -1.79 -8.07 4.88
CA ILE A 128 -1.86 -6.92 3.97
C ILE A 128 -0.92 -7.15 2.78
N VAL A 129 -1.46 -6.97 1.57
CA VAL A 129 -0.68 -6.98 0.33
C VAL A 129 -0.36 -5.54 -0.05
N VAL A 130 0.92 -5.17 0.02
CA VAL A 130 1.41 -3.85 -0.36
C VAL A 130 1.88 -3.81 -1.82
N ALA A 131 1.86 -2.62 -2.40
CA ALA A 131 2.29 -2.39 -3.78
C ALA A 131 3.68 -1.74 -3.82
N PRO A 132 4.51 -2.06 -4.84
CA PRO A 132 5.74 -1.32 -5.09
C PRO A 132 5.41 0.14 -5.42
N ASP A 133 6.29 1.06 -5.02
CA ASP A 133 6.27 2.45 -5.45
C ASP A 133 7.04 2.54 -6.76
N ARG A 134 6.33 2.29 -7.87
CA ARG A 134 6.91 2.18 -9.22
C ARG A 134 7.56 3.48 -9.66
N ILE A 135 7.00 4.61 -9.23
CA ILE A 135 7.52 5.95 -9.49
C ILE A 135 8.86 6.13 -8.78
N LYS A 136 8.94 5.85 -7.47
CA LYS A 136 10.22 5.96 -6.73
C LYS A 136 11.24 4.93 -7.18
N ARG A 137 10.80 3.76 -7.63
CA ARG A 137 11.68 2.72 -8.18
C ARG A 137 12.24 3.10 -9.55
N GLY A 138 11.59 4.03 -10.26
CA GLY A 138 11.98 4.46 -11.60
C GLY A 138 11.56 3.47 -12.68
N ASP A 139 10.40 2.83 -12.51
CA ASP A 139 9.82 1.96 -13.53
C ASP A 139 9.54 2.75 -14.82
N VAL A 140 9.55 2.04 -15.96
CA VAL A 140 9.18 2.63 -17.25
C VAL A 140 7.66 2.80 -17.29
N GLY A 141 7.22 3.99 -17.71
CA GLY A 141 5.81 4.35 -17.81
C GLY A 141 5.65 5.87 -17.82
N ASP A 142 4.43 6.33 -17.94
CA ASP A 142 4.09 7.75 -17.87
C ASP A 142 2.75 7.92 -17.15
N ALA A 143 2.66 8.88 -16.23
CA ALA A 143 1.43 9.13 -15.49
C ALA A 143 0.61 10.22 -16.17
N ASN A 144 -0.62 9.91 -16.56
CA ASN A 144 -1.59 10.87 -17.10
C ASN A 144 -2.64 11.31 -16.07
N GLY A 145 -2.60 10.68 -14.89
CA GLY A 145 -3.35 10.99 -13.70
C GLY A 145 -4.63 10.17 -13.54
N CYS A 146 -5.55 10.59 -12.68
CA CYS A 146 -6.82 9.87 -12.46
C CYS A 146 -7.87 10.18 -13.55
N GLY A 147 -7.66 9.67 -14.76
CA GLY A 147 -8.66 9.73 -15.82
C GLY A 147 -8.20 9.01 -17.09
N PRO A 148 -9.10 8.75 -18.04
CA PRO A 148 -8.69 8.08 -19.25
C PRO A 148 -7.82 9.02 -20.10
N ALA A 149 -6.91 8.44 -20.90
CA ALA A 149 -5.90 9.18 -21.66
C ALA A 149 -6.45 10.27 -22.61
N PHE A 150 -7.73 10.20 -22.99
CA PHE A 150 -8.38 11.19 -23.86
C PHE A 150 -8.89 12.43 -23.12
N PHE A 151 -8.89 12.45 -21.78
CA PHE A 151 -9.21 13.66 -21.03
C PHE A 151 -7.99 14.59 -20.96
N PRO A 152 -8.20 15.91 -21.03
CA PRO A 152 -7.12 16.87 -20.81
C PRO A 152 -6.44 16.65 -19.46
N ALA A 153 -5.10 16.63 -19.42
CA ALA A 153 -4.32 16.42 -18.21
C ALA A 153 -4.70 17.35 -17.04
N THR A 154 -5.15 18.58 -17.34
CA THR A 154 -5.65 19.52 -16.31
C THR A 154 -6.88 19.00 -15.58
N LEU A 155 -7.80 18.32 -16.27
CA LEU A 155 -8.99 17.74 -15.65
C LEU A 155 -8.65 16.49 -14.84
N ASN A 156 -7.75 15.65 -15.34
CA ASN A 156 -7.28 14.48 -14.60
C ASN A 156 -6.59 14.91 -13.31
N ARG A 157 -5.72 15.91 -13.37
CA ARG A 157 -5.03 16.46 -12.19
C ARG A 157 -5.98 17.10 -11.17
N LEU A 158 -7.05 17.76 -11.63
CA LEU A 158 -8.08 18.28 -10.73
C LEU A 158 -8.86 17.14 -10.06
N ALA A 159 -9.16 16.06 -10.80
CA ALA A 159 -9.80 14.87 -10.24
C ALA A 159 -8.89 14.20 -9.20
N GLU A 160 -7.59 14.10 -9.44
CA GLU A 160 -6.60 13.63 -8.47
C GLU A 160 -6.56 14.47 -7.20
N GLU A 161 -6.56 15.80 -7.34
CA GLU A 161 -6.51 16.71 -6.19
C GLU A 161 -7.77 16.56 -5.33
N LYS A 162 -8.94 16.46 -5.96
CA LYS A 162 -10.23 16.34 -5.27
C LYS A 162 -10.46 14.99 -4.64
N THR A 163 -10.14 13.92 -5.34
CA THR A 163 -10.32 12.54 -4.85
C THR A 163 -9.20 12.13 -3.92
N GLY A 164 -8.01 12.70 -4.12
CA GLY A 164 -6.82 12.31 -3.43
C GLY A 164 -6.22 10.98 -3.92
N MET A 165 -6.67 10.45 -5.05
CA MET A 165 -6.29 9.11 -5.52
C MET A 165 -5.07 9.07 -6.45
N GLY A 166 -4.41 10.22 -6.66
CA GLY A 166 -3.34 10.38 -7.65
C GLY A 166 -2.19 9.39 -7.50
N VAL A 167 -1.79 9.02 -6.27
CA VAL A 167 -0.74 8.00 -6.07
C VAL A 167 -1.15 6.65 -6.66
N GLY A 168 -2.41 6.23 -6.46
CA GLY A 168 -2.90 4.97 -7.03
C GLY A 168 -3.03 5.02 -8.55
N CYS A 169 -3.45 6.15 -9.11
CA CYS A 169 -3.56 6.33 -10.56
C CYS A 169 -2.19 6.37 -11.24
N SER A 170 -1.24 7.15 -10.70
CA SER A 170 0.12 7.19 -11.24
C SER A 170 0.80 5.83 -11.14
N ASN A 171 0.66 5.09 -10.03
CA ASN A 171 1.24 3.73 -9.94
C ASN A 171 0.59 2.75 -10.92
N HIS A 172 -0.71 2.89 -11.17
CA HIS A 172 -1.46 2.10 -12.14
C HIS A 172 -0.98 2.34 -13.57
N ASP A 173 -0.81 3.60 -13.98
CA ASP A 173 -0.28 3.97 -15.30
C ASP A 173 1.13 3.37 -15.53
N TYR A 174 2.01 3.45 -14.53
CA TYR A 174 3.33 2.82 -14.60
C TYR A 174 3.27 1.30 -14.63
N CYS A 175 2.29 0.69 -13.97
CA CYS A 175 2.07 -0.75 -14.06
C CYS A 175 1.64 -1.17 -15.48
N TYR A 176 0.76 -0.38 -16.11
CA TYR A 176 0.32 -0.61 -17.49
C TYR A 176 1.46 -0.53 -18.50
N GLY A 177 2.40 0.41 -18.31
CA GLY A 177 3.60 0.52 -19.15
C GLY A 177 4.70 -0.49 -18.88
N ASN A 178 4.53 -1.38 -17.90
CA ASN A 178 5.58 -2.33 -17.51
C ASN A 178 5.58 -3.59 -18.39
N CYS A 179 6.68 -3.81 -19.09
CA CYS A 179 6.85 -4.93 -20.03
C CYS A 179 7.27 -6.25 -19.37
N LYS A 180 7.37 -6.31 -18.03
CA LYS A 180 7.86 -7.48 -17.29
C LYS A 180 6.77 -8.49 -16.93
N GLY A 181 5.74 -8.62 -17.78
CA GLY A 181 4.70 -9.64 -17.59
C GLY A 181 3.57 -9.26 -16.63
N GLU A 182 3.36 -7.96 -16.37
CA GLU A 182 2.16 -7.51 -15.68
C GLU A 182 0.90 -7.80 -16.53
N THR A 183 -0.19 -8.17 -15.86
CA THR A 183 -1.50 -8.31 -16.51
C THR A 183 -2.35 -7.10 -16.18
N GLN A 184 -3.32 -6.78 -17.04
CA GLN A 184 -4.31 -5.74 -16.70
C GLN A 184 -4.91 -5.97 -15.31
N LYS A 185 -5.27 -7.23 -15.00
CA LYS A 185 -5.86 -7.60 -13.73
C LYS A 185 -4.92 -7.33 -12.54
N SER A 186 -3.63 -7.67 -12.65
CA SER A 186 -2.68 -7.45 -11.55
C SER A 186 -2.50 -5.96 -11.27
N CYS A 187 -2.40 -5.14 -12.31
CA CYS A 187 -2.36 -3.68 -12.21
C CYS A 187 -3.65 -3.10 -11.61
N ASP A 188 -4.82 -3.52 -12.09
CA ASP A 188 -6.12 -3.04 -11.60
C ASP A 188 -6.33 -3.40 -10.12
N ASP A 189 -5.98 -4.63 -9.74
CA ASP A 189 -6.08 -5.08 -8.35
C ASP A 189 -5.09 -4.30 -7.45
N GLU A 190 -3.88 -4.02 -7.94
CA GLU A 190 -2.88 -3.20 -7.25
C GLU A 190 -3.41 -1.79 -7.00
N ALA A 191 -3.93 -1.12 -8.04
CA ALA A 191 -4.52 0.20 -7.97
C ALA A 191 -5.69 0.25 -6.97
N ARG A 192 -6.58 -0.75 -7.02
CA ARG A 192 -7.70 -0.88 -6.07
C ARG A 192 -7.23 -0.94 -4.63
N ARG A 193 -6.19 -1.72 -4.33
CA ARG A 193 -5.62 -1.80 -2.97
C ARG A 193 -5.06 -0.44 -2.52
N ILE A 194 -4.36 0.27 -3.41
CA ILE A 194 -3.82 1.60 -3.11
C ILE A 194 -4.96 2.61 -2.84
N TRP A 195 -5.99 2.66 -3.68
CA TRP A 195 -7.13 3.57 -3.50
C TRP A 195 -7.89 3.31 -2.20
N ARG A 196 -8.13 2.03 -1.85
CA ARG A 196 -8.75 1.66 -0.57
C ARG A 196 -7.89 2.08 0.63
N SER A 197 -6.57 1.95 0.52
CA SER A 197 -5.64 2.43 1.55
C SER A 197 -5.60 3.97 1.64
N GLU A 198 -5.74 4.70 0.53
CA GLU A 198 -5.86 6.16 0.55
C GLU A 198 -7.16 6.62 1.23
N CYS A 199 -8.26 5.88 1.04
CA CYS A 199 -9.49 6.10 1.79
C CYS A 199 -9.27 5.92 3.30
N GLU A 200 -8.56 4.87 3.71
CA GLU A 200 -8.18 4.70 5.12
C GLU A 200 -7.34 5.89 5.59
N ARG A 201 -6.34 6.32 4.82
CA ARG A 201 -5.41 7.38 5.19
C ARG A 201 -6.07 8.73 5.45
N LYS A 202 -7.03 9.12 4.60
CA LYS A 202 -7.53 10.51 4.52
C LYS A 202 -8.78 10.78 5.33
N LEU A 203 -9.61 9.77 5.54
CA LEU A 203 -10.98 9.98 5.97
C LEU A 203 -11.18 9.64 7.44
N ASN A 204 -12.11 10.38 8.06
CA ASN A 204 -12.42 10.33 9.47
C ASN A 204 -13.75 9.62 9.69
N GLY A 205 -13.78 8.69 10.63
CA GLY A 205 -14.98 7.92 10.95
C GLY A 205 -15.30 6.82 9.93
N GLU A 206 -15.95 5.77 10.43
CA GLU A 206 -16.25 4.55 9.68
C GLU A 206 -17.07 4.84 8.42
N THR A 207 -18.15 5.62 8.51
CA THR A 207 -19.06 5.86 7.38
C THR A 207 -18.38 6.51 6.18
N THR A 208 -17.52 7.52 6.39
CA THR A 208 -16.86 8.20 5.26
C THR A 208 -15.79 7.32 4.63
N LYS A 209 -15.06 6.54 5.44
CA LYS A 209 -14.11 5.52 4.97
C LYS A 209 -14.83 4.48 4.11
N THR A 210 -15.97 3.96 4.57
CA THR A 210 -16.79 2.99 3.84
C THR A 210 -17.27 3.56 2.52
N ILE A 211 -17.84 4.77 2.50
CA ILE A 211 -18.29 5.43 1.26
C ILE A 211 -17.13 5.60 0.26
N CYS A 212 -15.95 5.98 0.73
CA CYS A 212 -14.80 6.11 -0.16
C CYS A 212 -14.32 4.76 -0.69
N LYS A 213 -14.20 3.74 0.17
CA LYS A 213 -13.74 2.42 -0.25
C LYS A 213 -14.73 1.77 -1.20
N GLU A 214 -15.98 1.63 -0.76
CA GLU A 214 -17.01 0.87 -1.47
C GLU A 214 -17.68 1.66 -2.59
N GLY A 215 -17.65 2.99 -2.50
CA GLY A 215 -18.16 3.88 -3.55
C GLY A 215 -17.06 4.29 -4.52
N LEU A 216 -16.14 5.16 -4.08
CA LEU A 216 -15.17 5.79 -4.97
C LEU A 216 -14.10 4.81 -5.49
N ALA A 217 -13.42 4.08 -4.61
CA ALA A 217 -12.34 3.18 -5.02
C ALA A 217 -12.87 2.00 -5.87
N GLU A 218 -14.04 1.45 -5.53
CA GLU A 218 -14.69 0.44 -6.38
C GLU A 218 -15.18 1.00 -7.71
N ALA A 219 -15.71 2.23 -7.76
CA ALA A 219 -16.09 2.86 -9.04
C ALA A 219 -14.89 3.05 -9.96
N MET A 220 -13.74 3.47 -9.40
CA MET A 220 -12.49 3.56 -10.15
C MET A 220 -12.02 2.18 -10.64
N TYR A 221 -12.09 1.16 -9.78
CA TYR A 221 -11.75 -0.21 -10.16
C TYR A 221 -12.64 -0.77 -11.28
N MET A 222 -13.95 -0.51 -11.21
CA MET A 222 -14.89 -0.88 -12.28
C MET A 222 -14.59 -0.14 -13.59
N ALA A 223 -14.12 1.11 -13.52
CA ALA A 223 -13.73 1.87 -14.71
C ALA A 223 -12.50 1.27 -15.40
N VAL A 224 -11.46 0.90 -14.63
CA VAL A 224 -10.21 0.34 -15.20
C VAL A 224 -10.36 -1.13 -15.64
N THR A 225 -11.28 -1.88 -15.04
CA THR A 225 -11.61 -3.25 -15.47
C THR A 225 -12.61 -3.29 -16.65
N SER A 226 -13.15 -2.14 -17.05
CA SER A 226 -14.06 -2.04 -18.20
C SER A 226 -13.34 -2.18 -19.54
N SER A 227 -14.10 -2.25 -20.64
CA SER A 227 -13.55 -2.25 -22.00
C SER A 227 -12.70 -1.02 -22.32
N ALA A 228 -12.97 0.13 -21.69
CA ALA A 228 -12.14 1.31 -21.84
C ALA A 228 -10.76 1.12 -21.20
N GLY A 229 -10.70 0.53 -20.00
CA GLY A 229 -9.44 0.24 -19.33
C GLY A 229 -8.64 -0.87 -20.01
N THR A 230 -9.30 -1.87 -20.60
CA THR A 230 -8.61 -2.87 -21.45
C THR A 230 -7.97 -2.24 -22.69
N LYS A 231 -8.63 -1.25 -23.32
CA LYS A 231 -8.03 -0.51 -24.44
C LYS A 231 -6.83 0.32 -23.99
N ALA A 232 -6.93 0.98 -22.84
CA ALA A 232 -5.81 1.74 -22.27
C ALA A 232 -4.62 0.84 -21.97
N PHE A 233 -4.83 -0.31 -21.30
CA PHE A 233 -3.78 -1.28 -21.01
C PHE A 233 -3.04 -1.73 -22.29
N LYS A 234 -3.79 -2.09 -23.34
CA LYS A 234 -3.18 -2.49 -24.61
C LYS A 234 -2.40 -1.36 -25.28
N ALA A 235 -2.93 -0.14 -25.26
CA ALA A 235 -2.28 1.01 -25.85
C ALA A 235 -0.96 1.35 -25.14
N ASP A 236 -0.92 1.27 -23.81
CA ASP A 236 0.32 1.49 -23.05
C ASP A 236 1.32 0.34 -23.25
N GLN A 237 0.87 -0.92 -23.28
CA GLN A 237 1.73 -2.04 -23.63
C GLN A 237 2.32 -1.88 -25.04
N GLU A 238 1.53 -1.47 -26.03
CA GLU A 238 2.04 -1.18 -27.38
C GLU A 238 3.04 -0.01 -27.37
N LYS A 239 2.72 1.10 -26.70
CA LYS A 239 3.57 2.29 -26.61
C LYS A 239 4.92 2.03 -25.95
N PHE A 240 4.95 1.25 -24.87
CA PHE A 240 6.14 1.09 -24.03
C PHE A 240 6.86 -0.25 -24.24
N CYS A 241 6.15 -1.27 -24.73
CA CYS A 241 6.67 -2.62 -24.90
C CYS A 241 6.67 -3.10 -26.36
N GLY A 242 5.96 -2.40 -27.24
CA GLY A 242 6.13 -2.54 -28.69
C GLY A 242 7.44 -1.91 -29.11
N GLY A 243 8.54 -2.63 -28.88
CA GLY A 243 9.77 -2.35 -29.61
C GLY A 243 9.56 -2.67 -31.08
N ASP A 244 10.04 -1.78 -31.93
CA ASP A 244 10.02 -1.82 -33.40
C ASP A 244 10.23 -3.24 -33.97
N ASP A 245 9.13 -3.94 -34.28
CA ASP A 245 9.14 -5.08 -35.21
C ASP A 245 9.16 -4.60 -36.67
N ASP A 246 9.15 -3.28 -36.89
CA ASP A 246 9.42 -2.62 -38.17
C ASP A 246 10.88 -2.13 -38.08
N GLU A 247 11.91 -2.83 -38.55
CA GLU A 247 12.30 -2.88 -39.96
C GLU A 247 13.67 -3.61 -39.99
N TYR A 248 13.67 -4.95 -39.96
CA TYR A 248 14.72 -5.64 -40.73
C TYR A 248 14.21 -5.59 -42.16
N ASP A 249 14.76 -4.64 -42.95
CA ASP A 249 14.70 -4.71 -44.40
C ASP A 249 15.19 -6.10 -44.83
N ASP A 250 14.24 -6.99 -45.14
CA ASP A 250 14.43 -8.29 -45.79
C ASP A 250 14.82 -8.11 -47.28
N ASP A 251 15.72 -7.16 -47.57
CA ASP A 251 16.16 -6.82 -48.93
C ASP A 251 17.66 -7.12 -49.15
N ASP A 252 18.22 -8.13 -48.47
CA ASP A 252 19.48 -8.80 -48.92
C ASP A 252 19.73 -10.14 -48.19
N CYS A 253 18.96 -11.17 -48.53
CA CYS A 253 19.39 -12.57 -48.34
C CYS A 253 18.89 -13.50 -49.46
N GLU A 254 19.03 -13.07 -50.72
CA GLU A 254 19.31 -14.02 -51.80
C GLU A 254 20.77 -14.47 -51.70
N ASN A 255 21.09 -15.33 -50.74
CA ASN A 255 22.09 -16.38 -50.98
C ASN A 255 22.03 -17.47 -49.91
N GLU A 256 22.14 -18.68 -50.41
CA GLU A 256 22.16 -19.96 -49.73
C GLU A 256 23.03 -19.98 -48.46
N CYS A 257 22.60 -20.82 -47.51
CA CYS A 257 23.31 -21.31 -46.32
C CYS A 257 23.08 -20.53 -45.01
N CYS A 258 22.13 -21.03 -44.21
CA CYS A 258 22.50 -21.58 -42.90
C CYS A 258 21.41 -22.50 -42.34
N ARG A 259 21.57 -23.80 -42.65
CA ARG A 259 21.04 -24.91 -41.84
C ARG A 259 21.91 -25.08 -40.59
N SER A 260 21.23 -25.47 -39.51
CA SER A 260 21.72 -26.21 -38.33
C SER A 260 22.55 -25.46 -37.30
N LEU A 261 22.06 -25.43 -36.05
CA LEU A 261 22.53 -26.24 -34.90
C LEU A 261 21.73 -25.79 -33.66
N THR A 262 20.80 -26.57 -33.10
CA THR A 262 21.01 -27.66 -32.12
C THR A 262 21.89 -27.28 -30.91
N TYR A 263 21.27 -27.30 -29.72
CA TYR A 263 21.82 -27.41 -28.36
C TYR A 263 22.93 -26.45 -27.89
N LEU A 264 22.63 -25.70 -26.82
CA LEU A 264 23.21 -25.90 -25.49
C LEU A 264 22.19 -25.45 -24.42
#